data_AF-M3DIK0-F1
#
_entry.id   AF-M3DIK0-F1
#
_cell.length_a   1.000
_cell.length_b   1.000
_cell.length_c   1.000
_cell.angle_alpha   90.00
_cell.angle_beta   90.00
_cell.angle_gamma   90.00
#
_symmetry.space_group_name_H-M   'P 1'
#
loop_
_entity.id
_entity.type
_entity.pdbx_description
1 polymer ?
#
loop_
_entity_poly.entity_id
_entity_poly.type
_entity_poly.pdbx_seq_one_letter_code
_entity_poly.pdbx_strand_id
1 'polypeptide(L)' 'MPPRRPEHSSQRGWGEKLDIPVLALGGTAFIGDRNEAQMRLFAHDVTGHVFHAGHDLAEEVPDEMADVVLPFLALRT' A
#
# COMPACT_ATOMS: atom_id res chain seq x y z
N MET A 1 -32.67 0.24 -26.91
CA MET A 1 -31.44 0.71 -26.21
C MET A 1 -31.62 0.45 -24.73
N PRO A 2 -30.84 -0.43 -24.09
CA PRO A 2 -30.88 -0.57 -22.64
C PRO A 2 -30.34 0.71 -21.96
N PRO A 3 -30.80 1.04 -20.74
CA PRO A 3 -30.30 2.21 -20.03
C PRO A 3 -28.80 2.06 -19.72
N ARG A 4 -28.05 3.18 -19.81
CA ARG A 4 -26.65 3.24 -19.39
C ARG A 4 -26.57 2.89 -17.89
N ARG A 5 -25.68 1.97 -17.52
CA ARG A 5 -25.36 1.67 -16.10
C ARG A 5 -24.90 2.97 -15.42
N PRO A 6 -25.30 3.22 -14.16
CA PRO A 6 -24.79 4.36 -13.41
C PRO A 6 -23.27 4.22 -13.27
N GLU A 7 -22.58 5.33 -13.52
CA GLU A 7 -21.15 5.46 -13.34
C GLU A 7 -20.85 5.30 -11.84
N HIS A 8 -20.07 4.28 -11.48
CA HIS A 8 -19.58 4.13 -10.12
C HIS A 8 -18.58 5.26 -9.84
N SER A 9 -19.02 6.38 -9.25
CA SER A 9 -18.08 7.29 -8.62
C SER A 9 -17.57 6.61 -7.35
N SER A 10 -16.33 6.10 -7.41
CA SER A 10 -15.65 5.49 -6.26
C SER A 10 -15.05 6.57 -5.34
N GLN A 11 -15.73 7.70 -5.19
CA GLN A 11 -15.28 8.82 -4.33
C GLN A 11 -16.15 8.95 -3.07
N ARG A 12 -16.59 7.83 -2.51
CA ARG A 12 -16.97 7.83 -1.09
C ARG A 12 -15.68 7.72 -0.30
N GLY A 13 -15.28 8.80 0.37
CA GLY A 13 -14.22 8.75 1.36
C GLY A 13 -14.58 7.68 2.39
N TRP A 14 -13.68 6.73 2.61
CA TRP A 14 -13.85 5.66 3.57
C TRP A 14 -13.49 6.19 4.95
N GLY A 15 -14.49 6.50 5.79
CA GLY A 15 -14.28 6.85 7.19
C GLY A 15 -13.30 7.99 7.46
N GLU A 16 -12.89 8.11 8.72
CA GLU A 16 -11.71 8.90 9.09
C GLU A 16 -10.43 8.16 8.65
N LYS A 17 -9.38 8.92 8.34
CA LYS A 17 -8.07 8.37 7.98
C LYS A 17 -7.42 7.66 9.19
N LEU A 18 -6.53 6.73 8.91
CA LEU A 18 -5.71 6.07 9.91
C LEU A 18 -4.71 7.06 10.54
N ASP A 19 -4.78 7.18 11.86
CA ASP A 19 -3.80 7.91 12.69
C ASP A 19 -2.59 7.06 13.09
N ILE A 20 -2.59 5.78 12.71
CA ILE A 20 -1.43 4.91 12.88
C ILE A 20 -0.46 5.06 11.71
N PRO A 21 0.85 4.90 11.95
CA PRO A 21 1.86 4.78 10.90
C PRO A 21 1.59 3.58 10.00
N VAL A 22 1.74 3.77 8.69
CA VAL A 22 1.50 2.74 7.67
C VAL A 22 2.76 2.55 6.82
N LEU A 23 3.14 1.29 6.62
CA LEU A 23 4.18 0.87 5.67
C LEU A 23 3.51 0.24 4.44
N ALA A 24 3.69 0.86 3.27
CA ALA A 24 3.15 0.39 2.00
C ALA A 24 4.27 -0.25 1.16
N LEU A 25 4.17 -1.55 0.90
CA LEU A 25 5.19 -2.32 0.18
C LEU A 25 4.69 -2.68 -1.24
N GLY A 26 5.53 -2.54 -2.25
CA GLY A 26 5.18 -2.92 -3.62
C GLY A 26 6.33 -3.58 -4.36
N GLY A 27 6.04 -4.49 -5.30
CA GLY A 27 7.02 -4.99 -6.26
C GLY A 27 6.97 -4.23 -7.59
N THR A 28 8.12 -3.95 -8.22
CA THR A 28 8.20 -3.24 -9.51
C THR A 28 7.48 -3.97 -10.65
N ALA A 29 7.37 -5.30 -10.59
CA ALA A 29 6.64 -6.10 -11.57
C ALA A 29 5.15 -6.28 -11.22
N PHE A 30 4.68 -5.60 -10.16
CA PHE A 30 3.28 -5.61 -9.71
C PHE A 30 2.79 -4.18 -9.39
N ILE A 31 2.43 -3.89 -8.14
CA ILE A 31 1.76 -2.65 -7.74
C ILE A 31 2.71 -1.44 -7.67
N GLY A 32 4.01 -1.65 -7.49
CA GLY A 32 5.02 -0.60 -7.41
C GLY A 32 4.68 0.54 -6.43
N ASP A 33 5.00 1.76 -6.84
CA ASP A 33 4.78 3.01 -6.09
C ASP A 33 3.28 3.35 -5.88
N ARG A 34 2.38 2.75 -6.67
CA ARG A 34 0.95 2.95 -6.56
C ARG A 34 0.42 2.56 -5.17
N ASN A 35 1.04 1.59 -4.51
CA ASN A 35 0.59 1.17 -3.18
C ASN A 35 0.71 2.32 -2.16
N GLU A 36 1.83 3.04 -2.17
CA GLU A 36 2.01 4.23 -1.33
C GLU A 36 0.97 5.32 -1.67
N ALA A 37 0.81 5.62 -2.98
CA ALA A 37 -0.13 6.62 -3.44
C ALA A 37 -1.58 6.31 -3.02
N GLN A 38 -1.98 5.03 -3.05
CA GLN A 38 -3.28 4.60 -2.57
C GLN A 38 -3.41 4.71 -1.05
N MET A 39 -2.40 4.29 -0.28
CA MET A 39 -2.45 4.38 1.18
C MET A 39 -2.51 5.82 1.68
N ARG A 40 -1.94 6.79 0.94
CA ARG A 40 -2.07 8.23 1.26
C ARG A 40 -3.51 8.75 1.17
N LEU A 41 -4.43 8.03 0.53
CA LEU A 41 -5.86 8.35 0.56
C LEU A 41 -6.52 7.94 1.90
N PHE A 42 -5.94 6.97 2.62
CA PHE A 42 -6.52 6.34 3.80
C PHE A 42 -5.77 6.59 5.10
N ALA A 43 -4.53 7.09 5.06
CA ALA A 43 -3.71 7.32 6.25
C ALA A 43 -3.04 8.70 6.22
N HIS A 44 -2.65 9.18 7.40
CA HIS A 44 -1.89 10.42 7.55
C HIS A 44 -0.38 10.21 7.42
N ASP A 45 0.14 9.13 8.01
CA ASP A 45 1.56 8.79 8.04
C ASP A 45 1.82 7.52 7.22
N VAL A 46 2.41 7.69 6.04
CA VAL A 46 2.68 6.59 5.09
C VAL A 46 4.14 6.63 4.66
N THR A 47 4.84 5.53 4.88
CA THR A 47 6.15 5.21 4.31
C THR A 47 5.97 4.19 3.21
N GLY A 48 6.48 4.47 2.00
CA GLY A 48 6.48 3.50 0.90
C GLY A 48 7.85 2.85 0.71
N HIS A 49 7.86 1.60 0.26
CA HIS A 49 9.05 0.92 -0.22
C HIS A 49 8.71 0.03 -1.42
N VAL A 50 9.57 0.06 -2.45
CA VAL A 50 9.38 -0.74 -3.67
C VAL A 50 10.57 -1.66 -3.88
N PHE A 51 10.29 -2.96 -4.00
CA PHE A 51 11.28 -4.01 -4.25
C PHE A 51 11.36 -4.35 -5.74
N HIS A 52 12.52 -4.83 -6.18
CA HIS A 52 12.65 -5.40 -7.53
C HIS A 52 12.11 -6.84 -7.56
N ALA A 53 10.80 -6.99 -7.39
CA ALA A 53 10.09 -8.25 -7.29
C ALA A 53 8.67 -8.16 -7.88
N GLY A 54 7.95 -9.29 -7.89
CA GLY A 54 6.56 -9.46 -8.26
C GLY A 54 5.59 -9.17 -7.12
N HIS A 55 4.63 -10.07 -6.92
CA HIS A 55 3.54 -9.91 -5.95
C HIS A 55 3.93 -10.46 -4.57
N ASP A 56 4.64 -11.57 -4.55
CA ASP A 56 4.80 -12.41 -3.37
C ASP A 56 6.10 -12.06 -2.64
N LEU A 57 6.20 -10.80 -2.20
CA LEU A 57 7.43 -10.20 -1.65
C LEU A 57 8.09 -11.04 -0.54
N ALA A 58 7.30 -11.65 0.34
CA ALA A 58 7.81 -12.47 1.44
C ALA A 58 8.48 -13.77 0.96
N GLU A 59 8.18 -14.22 -0.26
CA GLU A 59 8.71 -15.43 -0.87
C GLU A 59 9.80 -15.10 -1.89
N GLU A 60 9.64 -13.99 -2.63
CA GLU A 60 10.56 -13.55 -3.67
C GLU A 60 11.80 -12.85 -3.11
N VAL A 61 11.65 -12.03 -2.06
CA VAL A 61 12.72 -11.22 -1.46
C VAL A 61 12.63 -11.21 0.08
N PRO A 62 12.65 -12.38 0.75
CA PRO A 62 12.38 -12.50 2.19
C PRO A 62 13.31 -11.65 3.06
N ASP A 63 14.61 -11.67 2.77
CA ASP A 63 15.61 -10.96 3.57
C ASP A 63 15.49 -9.43 3.39
N GLU A 64 15.36 -8.96 2.15
CA GLU A 64 15.17 -7.53 1.85
C GLU A 64 13.86 -7.01 2.45
N MET A 65 12.79 -7.81 2.40
CA MET A 65 11.51 -7.46 3.01
C MET A 65 11.65 -7.38 4.54
N ALA A 66 12.36 -8.32 5.17
CA ALA A 66 12.60 -8.31 6.61
C ALA A 66 13.41 -7.07 7.05
N ASP A 67 14.41 -6.67 6.27
CA ASP A 67 15.23 -5.46 6.52
C ASP A 67 14.39 -4.17 6.51
N VAL A 68 13.25 -4.16 5.83
CA VAL A 68 12.32 -3.02 5.81
C VAL A 68 11.26 -3.14 6.91
N VAL A 69 10.68 -4.33 7.08
CA VAL A 69 9.56 -4.54 8.01
C VAL A 69 10.01 -4.49 9.47
N LEU A 70 11.12 -5.13 9.82
CA LEU A 70 11.56 -5.24 11.22
C LEU A 70 11.90 -3.86 11.83
N PRO A 71 12.64 -2.96 11.17
CA PRO A 71 12.88 -1.62 11.71
C PRO A 71 11.59 -0.80 11.86
N PHE A 72 10.67 -0.90 10.89
CA PHE A 72 9.39 -0.21 10.96
C PHE A 72 8.58 -0.61 12.20
N LEU A 73 8.59 -1.90 12.54
CA LEU A 73 7.92 -2.43 13.74
C LEU A 73 8.67 -2.09 15.04
N ALA A 74 10.00 -2.06 15.02
CA ALA A 74 10.82 -1.76 16.20
C ALA A 74 10.70 -0.30 16.66
N LEU A 75 10.34 0.64 15.77
CA LEU A 75 10.09 2.05 16.10
C LEU A 75 8.87 2.28 17.03
N ARG A 76 8.20 1.22 17.48
CA ARG A 76 6.94 1.26 18.24
C ARG A 76 6.98 0.54 19.60
N THR A 77 8.16 0.15 20.07
CA THR A 77 8.39 -0.27 21.48
C THR A 77 8.91 0.90 22.30
#